data_AF-A0A7S0UF40-F1
#
_entry.id   AF-A0A7S0UF40-F1
#
_cell.length_a   1.000
_cell.length_b   1.000
_cell.length_c   1.000
_cell.angle_alpha   90.00
_cell.angle_beta   90.00
_cell.angle_gamma   90.00
#
_symmetry.space_group_name_H-M   'P 1'
#
loop_
_entity.id
_entity.type
_entity.pdbx_description
1 polymer ?
#
loop_
_entity_poly.entity_id
_entity_poly.type
_entity_poly.pdbx_seq_one_letter_code
_entity_poly.pdbx_strand_id
1 'polypeptide(L)'
;EGHGVPAAALAWNCKGNLLAVGYGRMNIQGTDSKPSCVAVWNLSRIFIKSDKPDDLLETPSSVISVAFHPQHPAILAAGTFAGELLIWNLGKSDGMEKSVRVTKGGGGHRECVSQGD
;
A
#
# COMPACT_ATOMS: atom_id res chain seq x y z
N GLU A 1 24.45 -8.25 -4.55
CA GLU A 1 23.31 -8.66 -5.40
C GLU A 1 22.05 -7.96 -4.90
N GLY A 2 21.60 -6.96 -5.64
CA GLY A 2 20.51 -6.08 -5.23
C GLY A 2 19.16 -6.64 -5.66
N HIS A 3 18.65 -7.63 -4.94
CA HIS A 3 17.27 -8.08 -5.16
C HIS A 3 16.33 -6.95 -4.72
N GLY A 4 15.43 -6.53 -5.62
CA GLY A 4 14.39 -5.55 -5.31
C GLY A 4 13.54 -6.01 -4.11
N VAL A 5 12.89 -5.06 -3.44
CA VAL A 5 12.01 -5.38 -2.31
C VAL A 5 10.86 -6.26 -2.82
N PRO A 6 10.58 -7.44 -2.22
CA PRO A 6 9.55 -8.33 -2.74
C PRO A 6 8.15 -7.78 -2.48
N ALA A 7 7.20 -8.20 -3.31
CA ALA A 7 5.79 -7.96 -3.06
C ALA A 7 5.36 -8.76 -1.82
N ALA A 8 4.76 -8.08 -0.85
CA ALA A 8 4.36 -8.65 0.44
C ALA A 8 2.84 -8.65 0.63
N ALA A 9 2.13 -7.73 -0.01
CA ALA A 9 0.68 -7.63 0.06
C ALA A 9 0.11 -7.15 -1.28
N LEU A 10 -1.12 -7.54 -1.60
CA LEU A 10 -1.84 -7.08 -2.78
C LEU A 10 -3.33 -6.92 -2.47
N ALA A 11 -3.98 -5.95 -3.10
CA ALA A 11 -5.41 -5.74 -2.99
C ALA A 11 -6.00 -5.16 -4.28
N TRP A 12 -7.21 -5.60 -4.60
CA TRP A 12 -8.04 -4.99 -5.63
C TRP A 12 -8.98 -3.97 -5.01
N ASN A 13 -9.29 -2.91 -5.73
CA ASN A 13 -10.37 -2.03 -5.32
C ASN A 13 -11.74 -2.65 -5.62
N CYS A 14 -12.79 -2.11 -4.99
CA CYS A 14 -14.15 -2.62 -5.14
C CYS A 14 -14.75 -2.50 -6.55
N LYS A 15 -14.11 -1.72 -7.44
CA LYS A 15 -14.47 -1.63 -8.86
C LYS A 15 -13.69 -2.58 -9.76
N GLY A 16 -12.71 -3.32 -9.22
CA GLY A 16 -11.86 -4.25 -9.96
C GLY A 16 -10.92 -3.57 -10.96
N ASN A 17 -10.70 -2.26 -10.85
CA ASN A 17 -9.94 -1.49 -11.83
C ASN A 17 -8.64 -0.89 -11.30
N LEU A 18 -8.44 -0.87 -9.99
CA LEU A 18 -7.15 -0.55 -9.37
C LEU A 18 -6.60 -1.78 -8.68
N LEU A 19 -5.30 -2.02 -8.90
CA LEU A 19 -4.51 -3.02 -8.19
C LEU A 19 -3.44 -2.31 -7.38
N ALA A 20 -3.43 -2.52 -6.07
CA ALA A 20 -2.36 -2.05 -5.19
C ALA A 20 -1.46 -3.22 -4.80
N VAL A 21 -0.14 -2.99 -4.84
CA VAL A 21 0.89 -3.94 -4.38
C VAL A 21 1.76 -3.25 -3.36
N GLY A 22 1.77 -3.77 -2.13
CA GLY A 22 2.66 -3.34 -1.07
C GLY A 22 3.97 -4.10 -1.12
N TYR A 23 5.09 -3.38 -1.07
CA TYR A 23 6.42 -3.97 -1.01
C TYR A 23 6.94 -3.98 0.42
N GLY A 24 7.52 -5.11 0.83
CA GLY A 24 8.02 -5.26 2.18
C GLY A 24 9.03 -6.39 2.29
N ARG A 25 9.94 -6.28 3.25
CA ARG A 25 10.91 -7.34 3.54
C ARG A 25 10.28 -8.29 4.56
N MET A 26 10.24 -9.59 4.26
CA MET A 26 9.61 -10.58 5.14
C MET A 26 10.56 -11.16 6.21
N ASN A 27 11.88 -11.01 6.05
CA ASN A 27 12.90 -11.60 6.92
C ASN A 27 13.64 -10.54 7.77
N ILE A 28 12.90 -9.61 8.38
CA ILE A 28 13.51 -8.54 9.16
C ILE A 28 13.77 -9.05 10.58
N GLN A 29 15.03 -9.22 10.94
CA GLN A 29 15.42 -9.41 12.33
C GLN A 29 15.59 -8.04 12.98
N GLY A 30 14.70 -7.69 13.92
CA GLY A 30 14.73 -6.41 14.62
C GLY A 30 13.67 -5.41 14.11
N THR A 31 13.98 -4.12 14.21
CA THR A 31 13.08 -3.04 13.76
C THR A 31 13.30 -2.73 12.29
N ASP A 32 12.21 -2.54 11.53
CA ASP A 32 12.32 -2.08 10.15
C ASP A 32 12.21 -0.56 10.06
N SER A 33 13.35 0.07 9.78
CA SER A 33 13.46 1.52 9.55
C SER A 33 13.71 1.88 8.09
N LYS A 34 13.73 0.90 7.17
CA LYS A 34 14.01 1.16 5.76
C LYS A 34 12.72 1.54 5.03
N PRO A 35 12.69 2.68 4.32
CA PRO A 35 11.56 3.03 3.49
C PRO A 35 11.21 1.92 2.49
N SER A 36 9.93 1.87 2.17
CA SER A 36 9.35 0.97 1.17
C SER A 36 8.25 1.71 0.41
N CYS A 37 7.44 1.02 -0.39
CA CYS A 37 6.36 1.65 -1.13
C CYS A 37 5.15 0.76 -1.35
N VAL A 38 4.03 1.38 -1.70
CA VAL A 38 2.88 0.76 -2.33
C VAL A 38 2.80 1.27 -3.77
N ALA A 39 2.79 0.37 -4.73
CA ALA A 39 2.56 0.71 -6.13
C ALA A 39 1.10 0.45 -6.49
N VAL A 40 0.50 1.34 -7.27
CA VAL A 40 -0.89 1.21 -7.74
C VAL A 40 -0.93 1.26 -9.26
N TRP A 41 -1.62 0.30 -9.87
CA TRP A 41 -1.88 0.25 -11.30
C TRP A 41 -3.36 0.47 -11.58
N ASN A 42 -3.65 1.32 -12.56
CA ASN A 42 -4.97 1.52 -13.10
C ASN A 42 -5.17 0.66 -14.35
N LEU A 43 -5.93 -0.41 -14.19
CA LEU A 43 -6.18 -1.38 -15.25
C LEU A 43 -7.34 -0.99 -16.17
N SER A 44 -8.03 0.12 -15.90
CA SER A 44 -8.97 0.71 -16.87
C SER A 44 -8.25 1.34 -18.07
N ARG A 45 -6.92 1.50 -18.03
CA ARG A 45 -6.17 2.04 -19.15
C ARG A 45 -6.02 0.98 -20.24
N ILE A 46 -6.19 1.41 -21.49
CA ILE A 46 -6.07 0.57 -22.70
C ILE A 46 -4.67 -0.06 -22.81
N PHE A 47 -3.64 0.63 -22.31
CA PHE A 47 -2.26 0.13 -22.28
C PHE A 47 -1.71 0.19 -20.85
N ILE A 48 -1.69 -0.96 -20.18
CA ILE A 48 -1.11 -1.12 -18.85
C ILE A 48 0.41 -1.18 -18.99
N LYS A 49 1.13 -0.30 -18.28
CA LYS A 49 2.59 -0.35 -18.17
C LYS A 49 2.96 -1.20 -16.96
N SER A 50 3.50 -2.39 -17.19
CA SER A 50 3.90 -3.30 -16.11
C SER A 50 5.15 -2.82 -15.35
N ASP A 51 6.01 -2.05 -16.01
CA ASP A 51 7.24 -1.50 -15.49
C ASP A 51 7.05 -0.19 -14.70
N LYS A 52 5.93 0.51 -14.93
CA LYS A 52 5.65 1.82 -14.33
C LYS A 52 4.24 1.86 -13.73
N PRO A 53 4.12 1.89 -12.39
CA PRO A 53 2.83 2.11 -11.74
C PRO A 53 2.29 3.52 -12.01
N ASP A 54 0.97 3.67 -11.88
CA ASP A 54 0.28 4.96 -12.00
C ASP A 54 0.57 5.86 -10.79
N ASP A 55 0.52 5.29 -9.58
CA ASP A 55 0.91 5.95 -8.35
C ASP A 55 1.95 5.10 -7.61
N LEU A 56 2.98 5.75 -7.10
CA LEU A 56 3.97 5.16 -6.20
C LEU A 56 3.91 5.89 -4.87
N LEU A 57 3.44 5.19 -3.84
CA LEU A 57 3.17 5.75 -2.53
C LEU A 57 4.27 5.34 -1.57
N GLU A 58 5.09 6.31 -1.13
CA GLU A 58 6.18 6.03 -0.21
C GLU A 58 5.67 5.69 1.18
N THR A 59 6.35 4.73 1.80
CA THR A 59 6.07 4.27 3.16
C THR A 59 7.35 4.32 3.98
N PRO A 60 7.28 4.69 5.26
CA PRO A 60 8.44 4.83 6.14
C PRO A 60 9.08 3.50 6.55
N SER A 61 8.38 2.37 6.36
CA SER A 61 8.80 1.02 6.75
C SER A 61 8.13 -0.01 5.82
N SER A 62 8.55 -1.27 5.84
CA SER A 62 8.00 -2.33 4.98
C SER A 62 6.49 -2.44 5.11
N VAL A 63 5.81 -2.54 3.97
CA VAL A 63 4.37 -2.75 3.92
C VAL A 63 4.09 -4.22 4.19
N ILE A 64 3.18 -4.48 5.13
CA ILE A 64 2.77 -5.84 5.51
C ILE A 64 1.31 -6.14 5.13
N SER A 65 0.50 -5.11 4.87
CA SER A 65 -0.90 -5.26 4.48
C SER A 65 -1.34 -4.05 3.66
N VAL A 66 -2.21 -4.29 2.67
CA VAL A 66 -2.89 -3.24 1.89
C VAL A 66 -4.37 -3.61 1.75
N ALA A 67 -5.26 -2.62 1.73
CA ALA A 67 -6.69 -2.84 1.52
C ALA A 67 -7.35 -1.58 0.96
N PHE A 68 -8.23 -1.74 -0.03
CA PHE A 68 -9.07 -0.65 -0.52
C PHE A 68 -10.34 -0.51 0.33
N HIS A 69 -10.88 0.69 0.41
CA HIS A 69 -12.17 0.91 1.07
C HIS A 69 -13.30 0.20 0.29
N PRO A 70 -14.20 -0.54 0.96
CA PRO A 70 -15.19 -1.39 0.30
C PRO A 70 -16.19 -0.63 -0.59
N GLN A 71 -16.48 0.63 -0.25
CA GLN A 71 -17.43 1.48 -1.00
C GLN A 71 -16.78 2.66 -1.74
N HIS A 72 -15.50 2.94 -1.48
CA HIS A 72 -14.82 4.13 -1.98
C HIS A 72 -13.55 3.70 -2.72
N PRO A 73 -13.63 3.45 -4.04
CA PRO A 73 -12.57 2.77 -4.81
C PRO A 73 -11.25 3.52 -4.90
N ALA A 74 -11.23 4.82 -4.55
CA ALA A 74 -10.04 5.66 -4.53
C ALA A 74 -9.37 5.72 -3.15
N ILE A 75 -9.99 5.19 -2.09
CA ILE A 75 -9.42 5.18 -0.75
C ILE A 75 -8.66 3.87 -0.57
N LEU A 76 -7.37 3.98 -0.27
CA LEU A 76 -6.44 2.87 -0.05
C LEU A 76 -5.83 3.00 1.34
N ALA A 77 -5.76 1.91 2.08
CA ALA A 77 -5.06 1.82 3.36
C ALA A 77 -3.87 0.86 3.27
N ALA A 78 -2.80 1.14 4.00
CA ALA A 78 -1.70 0.21 4.21
C ALA A 78 -1.21 0.22 5.65
N GLY A 79 -0.81 -0.95 6.14
CA GLY A 79 -0.12 -1.13 7.41
C GLY A 79 1.36 -1.41 7.18
N THR A 80 2.23 -0.76 7.97
CA THR A 80 3.68 -0.99 7.95
C THR A 80 4.13 -1.90 9.09
N PHE A 81 5.32 -2.49 8.95
CA PHE A 81 5.96 -3.28 9.99
C PHE A 81 6.19 -2.50 11.29
N ALA A 82 6.48 -1.20 11.19
CA ALA A 82 6.63 -0.30 12.34
C ALA A 82 5.30 0.08 13.03
N GLY A 83 4.16 -0.42 12.54
CA GLY A 83 2.84 -0.19 13.13
C GLY A 83 2.16 1.11 12.70
N GLU A 84 2.64 1.75 11.64
CA GLU A 84 1.99 2.93 11.07
C GLU A 84 0.84 2.50 10.16
N LEU A 85 -0.27 3.24 10.24
CA LEU A 85 -1.39 3.14 9.32
C LEU A 85 -1.33 4.33 8.38
N LEU A 86 -1.33 4.06 7.08
CA LEU A 86 -1.32 5.05 6.03
C LEU A 86 -2.61 4.94 5.23
N ILE A 87 -3.28 6.05 4.99
CA ILE A 87 -4.50 6.11 4.18
C ILE A 87 -4.28 7.11 3.06
N TRP A 88 -4.48 6.69 1.82
CA TRP A 88 -4.40 7.53 0.64
C TRP A 88 -5.75 7.71 -0.04
N ASN A 89 -5.98 8.90 -0.59
CA ASN A 89 -7.05 9.14 -1.55
C ASN A 89 -6.45 9.37 -2.94
N LEU A 90 -6.53 8.34 -3.77
CA LEU A 90 -5.99 8.27 -5.13
C LEU A 90 -6.79 9.10 -6.16
N GLY A 91 -7.95 9.63 -5.77
CA GLY A 91 -8.78 10.48 -6.63
C GLY A 91 -8.33 11.93 -6.67
N LYS A 92 -7.40 12.33 -5.80
CA LYS A 92 -6.87 13.69 -5.74
C LYS A 92 -5.66 13.84 -6.68
N SER A 93 -5.64 14.92 -7.44
CA SER A 93 -4.53 15.26 -8.35
C SER A 93 -3.24 15.57 -7.57
N ASP A 94 -2.11 15.48 -8.29
CA ASP A 94 -0.80 15.81 -7.77
C ASP A 94 -0.77 17.25 -7.22
N GLY A 95 -0.28 17.45 -5.99
CA GLY A 95 -0.21 18.75 -5.30
C GLY A 95 -1.16 18.95 -4.11
N MET A 96 -2.13 18.06 -3.89
CA MET A 96 -2.90 18.00 -2.63
C MET A 96 -2.34 16.89 -1.74
N GLU A 97 -2.36 17.06 -0.41
CA GLU A 97 -1.95 15.99 0.52
C GLU A 97 -2.82 14.74 0.26
N LYS A 98 -2.20 13.75 -0.39
CA LYS A 98 -2.86 12.49 -0.81
C LYS A 98 -3.02 11.52 0.37
N SER A 99 -2.28 11.73 1.46
CA SER A 99 -2.11 10.74 2.53
C SER A 99 -2.42 11.29 3.92
N VAL A 100 -3.12 10.54 4.74
CA VAL A 100 -3.15 10.72 6.20
C VAL A 100 -2.30 9.62 6.83
N ARG A 101 -1.34 9.99 7.68
CA ARG A 101 -0.56 9.06 8.49
C ARG A 101 -1.10 9.02 9.91
N VAL A 102 -1.44 7.82 10.38
CA VAL A 102 -1.84 7.56 11.76
C VAL A 102 -0.84 6.60 12.38
N THR A 103 0.00 7.09 13.28
CA THR A 103 0.90 6.26 14.08
C THR A 103 0.19 5.90 15.38
N LYS A 104 -0.16 4.62 15.58
CA LYS A 104 -0.72 4.19 16.87
C LYS A 104 0.43 3.97 17.85
N GLY A 105 0.45 4.72 18.95
CA GLY A 105 1.24 4.32 20.12
C GLY A 105 0.77 2.93 20.58
N GLY A 106 1.67 1.95 20.53
CA GLY A 106 1.52 0.63 21.17
C GLY A 106 0.23 -0.13 20.84
N GLY A 107 0.02 -0.54 19.58
CA GLY A 107 -1.10 -1.45 19.26
C GLY A 107 -1.51 -1.44 17.79
N GLY A 108 -0.54 -1.60 16.87
CA GLY A 108 -0.83 -1.82 15.45
C GLY A 108 -1.43 -3.21 15.20
N HIS A 109 -2.34 -3.31 14.22
CA HIS A 109 -3.03 -4.54 13.81
C HIS A 109 -2.02 -5.66 13.48
N ARG A 110 -2.15 -6.83 14.10
CA ARG A 110 -1.19 -7.96 13.95
C ARG A 110 -1.65 -9.04 12.98
N GLU A 111 -2.71 -8.77 12.24
CA GLU A 111 -3.34 -9.73 11.34
C GLU A 111 -3.83 -9.03 10.08
N CYS A 112 -3.82 -9.80 8.98
CA CYS A 112 -4.18 -9.35 7.66
C CYS A 112 -5.60 -8.79 7.65
N VAL A 113 -5.79 -7.64 7.00
CA VAL A 113 -7.14 -7.19 6.66
C VAL A 113 -7.57 -7.99 5.44
N SER A 114 -8.19 -9.14 5.67
CA SER A 114 -8.93 -9.85 4.63
C SER A 114 -10.34 -9.26 4.58
N GLN A 115 -10.75 -8.78 3.42
CA GLN A 115 -12.14 -8.47 3.17
C GLN A 115 -12.83 -9.83 2.98
N GLY A 116 -13.58 -10.27 3.98
CA GLY A 116 -14.42 -11.47 3.88
C GLY A 116 -15.58 -11.23 2.91
N ASP A 117 -15.99 -12.31 2.26
CA ASP A 117 -17.09 -12.36 1.28
C ASP A 117 -18.42 -11.76 1.79
#